data_AF-A0A246AG11-F1
#
_entry.id   AF-A0A246AG11-F1
#
_cell.length_a   1.000
_cell.length_b   1.000
_cell.length_c   1.000
_cell.angle_alpha   90.00
_cell.angle_beta   90.00
_cell.angle_gamma   90.00
#
_symmetry.space_group_name_H-M   'P 1'
#
loop_
_entity.id
_entity.type
_entity.pdbx_description
1 polymer ?
#
loop_
_entity_poly.entity_id
_entity_poly.type
_entity_poly.pdbx_seq_one_letter_code
_entity_poly.pdbx_strand_id
1 'polypeptide(L)'
;MLLKKSFALSPNNTEKGSLREAFFMNQLTNAGHAINLPLKGDFYVNDQFTFEIGGKGKSTKQLTGIDNSFFAVDDMEAGIGNKIPLWMFGLLY
;
A
#
# COMPACT_ATOMS: atom_id res chain seq x y z
N MET A 1 -7.19 -11.95 -11.27
CA MET A 1 -8.66 -12.12 -11.28
C MET A 1 -9.39 -11.41 -10.12
N LEU A 2 -8.69 -10.69 -9.22
CA LEU A 2 -9.31 -10.00 -8.08
C LEU A 2 -9.73 -8.54 -8.37
N LEU A 3 -8.98 -7.79 -9.18
CA LEU A 3 -9.30 -6.39 -9.53
C LEU A 3 -10.65 -6.20 -10.26
N LYS A 4 -11.10 -7.21 -11.02
CA LYS A 4 -12.39 -7.13 -11.75
C LYS A 4 -13.61 -7.18 -10.82
N LYS A 5 -13.49 -7.66 -9.57
CA LYS A 5 -14.66 -7.79 -8.67
C LYS A 5 -15.04 -6.49 -7.99
N SER A 6 -14.09 -5.65 -7.56
CA SER A 6 -14.42 -4.39 -6.88
C SER A 6 -15.07 -3.36 -7.80
N PHE A 7 -14.64 -3.28 -9.07
CA PHE A 7 -15.26 -2.39 -10.07
C PHE A 7 -16.72 -2.77 -10.39
N ALA A 8 -17.09 -4.04 -10.26
CA ALA A 8 -18.44 -4.51 -10.56
C ALA A 8 -19.47 -4.23 -9.44
N LEU A 9 -19.01 -3.93 -8.22
CA LEU A 9 -19.88 -3.80 -7.04
C LEU A 9 -20.26 -2.36 -6.69
N SER A 10 -19.53 -1.34 -7.17
CA SER A 10 -19.90 0.07 -6.99
C SER A 10 -19.27 0.96 -8.08
N PRO A 11 -19.99 1.21 -9.19
CA PRO A 11 -19.46 1.99 -10.33
C PRO A 11 -19.15 3.46 -9.98
N ASN A 12 -19.74 3.99 -8.92
CA ASN A 12 -19.71 5.42 -8.60
C ASN A 12 -18.92 5.79 -7.35
N ASN A 13 -18.30 4.83 -6.66
CA ASN A 13 -17.53 5.11 -5.46
C ASN A 13 -16.37 4.14 -5.31
N THR A 14 -15.45 4.15 -6.28
CA THR A 14 -14.14 3.55 -6.03
C THR A 14 -13.44 4.41 -4.98
N GLU A 15 -13.56 4.00 -3.73
CA GLU A 15 -12.88 4.61 -2.59
C GLU A 15 -11.40 4.73 -2.95
N LYS A 16 -10.86 5.96 -2.97
CA LYS A 16 -9.45 6.23 -3.34
C LYS A 16 -8.45 5.36 -2.57
N GLY A 17 -8.83 4.88 -1.37
CA GLY A 17 -8.11 3.84 -0.62
C GLY A 17 -7.86 2.57 -1.43
N SER A 18 -8.93 1.94 -1.91
CA SER A 18 -8.84 0.68 -2.65
C SER A 18 -8.02 0.79 -3.93
N LEU A 19 -8.03 1.94 -4.62
CA LEU A 19 -7.17 2.15 -5.79
C LEU A 19 -5.69 2.16 -5.43
N ARG A 20 -5.32 2.79 -4.32
CA ARG A 20 -3.93 2.87 -3.86
C ARG A 20 -3.41 1.51 -3.41
N GLU A 21 -4.21 0.78 -2.64
CA GLU A 21 -3.92 -0.59 -2.22
C GLU A 21 -3.74 -1.50 -3.44
N ALA A 22 -4.66 -1.42 -4.40
CA ALA A 22 -4.60 -2.21 -5.64
C ALA A 22 -3.37 -1.85 -6.49
N PHE A 23 -3.05 -0.56 -6.62
CA PHE A 23 -1.84 -0.10 -7.29
C PHE A 23 -0.58 -0.67 -6.63
N PHE A 24 -0.45 -0.52 -5.31
CA PHE A 24 0.69 -1.02 -4.55
C PHE A 24 0.86 -2.53 -4.72
N MET A 25 -0.22 -3.29 -4.54
CA MET A 25 -0.22 -4.75 -4.67
C MET A 25 0.21 -5.18 -6.09
N ASN A 26 -0.32 -4.52 -7.13
CA ASN A 26 0.03 -4.83 -8.51
C ASN A 26 1.51 -4.57 -8.80
N GLN A 27 2.03 -3.43 -8.38
CA GLN A 27 3.43 -3.07 -8.62
C GLN A 27 4.40 -4.05 -7.97
N LEU A 28 4.16 -4.41 -6.70
CA LEU A 28 5.02 -5.37 -6.01
C LEU A 28 4.91 -6.79 -6.57
N THR A 29 3.69 -7.24 -6.90
CA THR A 29 3.50 -8.57 -7.48
C THR A 29 4.16 -8.67 -8.86
N ASN A 30 4.05 -7.63 -9.69
CA ASN A 30 4.68 -7.60 -11.01
C ASN A 30 6.22 -7.63 -10.91
N ALA A 31 6.79 -6.96 -9.90
CA ALA A 31 8.22 -7.01 -9.59
C ALA A 31 8.67 -8.32 -8.91
N GLY A 32 7.78 -9.31 -8.77
CA GLY A 32 8.11 -10.64 -8.25
C GLY A 32 8.16 -10.73 -6.72
N HIS A 33 7.62 -9.77 -5.99
CA HIS A 33 7.58 -9.82 -4.52
C HIS A 33 6.34 -10.56 -4.00
N ALA A 34 6.54 -11.34 -2.94
CA ALA A 34 5.46 -12.04 -2.26
C ALA A 34 4.71 -11.09 -1.32
N ILE A 35 3.38 -11.19 -1.31
CA ILE A 35 2.50 -10.35 -0.50
C ILE A 35 1.56 -11.22 0.33
N ASN A 36 1.58 -11.01 1.63
CA ASN A 36 0.76 -11.66 2.65
C ASN A 36 -0.04 -10.61 3.44
N LEU A 37 -1.00 -11.07 4.25
CA LEU A 37 -1.77 -10.21 5.16
C LEU A 37 -1.14 -10.23 6.56
N PRO A 38 -0.74 -9.08 7.12
CA PRO A 38 -0.23 -8.99 8.48
C PRO A 38 -1.36 -8.93 9.53
N LEU A 39 -1.02 -9.09 10.81
CA LEU A 39 -1.92 -8.79 11.93
C LEU A 39 -2.21 -7.29 12.09
N LYS A 40 -1.31 -6.43 11.60
CA LYS A 40 -1.40 -4.96 11.62
C LYS A 40 -0.80 -4.42 10.33
N GLY A 41 -1.43 -3.43 9.72
CA GLY A 41 -1.05 -2.92 8.40
C GLY A 41 -1.90 -3.50 7.28
N ASP A 42 -1.69 -3.02 6.06
CA ASP A 42 -2.42 -3.47 4.87
C ASP A 42 -1.72 -4.64 4.17
N PHE A 43 -0.38 -4.65 4.14
CA PHE A 43 0.41 -5.66 3.41
C PHE A 43 1.65 -6.10 4.17
N TYR A 44 2.02 -7.37 4.03
CA TYR A 44 3.26 -7.96 4.53
C TYR A 44 4.06 -8.51 3.36
N VAL A 45 5.21 -7.91 3.08
CA VAL A 45 5.98 -8.14 1.84
C VAL A 45 7.23 -8.93 2.15
N ASN A 46 7.45 -10.00 1.37
CA ASN A 46 8.60 -10.92 1.45
C ASN A 46 8.88 -11.43 2.88
N ASP A 47 7.82 -11.59 3.67
CA ASP A 47 7.89 -11.98 5.08
C ASP A 47 8.85 -11.15 5.94
N GLN A 48 9.01 -9.86 5.60
CA GLN A 48 9.95 -8.97 6.26
C GLN A 48 9.39 -7.58 6.54
N PHE A 49 8.60 -7.03 5.62
CA PHE A 49 8.21 -5.63 5.67
C PHE A 49 6.71 -5.46 5.78
N THR A 50 6.26 -4.63 6.73
CA THR A 50 4.85 -4.29 6.89
C THR A 50 4.57 -2.94 6.26
N PHE A 51 3.60 -2.87 5.36
CA PHE A 51 3.19 -1.65 4.70
C PHE A 51 1.77 -1.26 5.04
N GLU A 52 1.57 0.03 5.29
CA GLU A 52 0.27 0.67 5.38
C GLU A 52 0.13 1.65 4.21
N ILE A 53 -0.96 1.56 3.45
CA ILE A 53 -1.19 2.37 2.26
C ILE A 53 -2.18 3.47 2.58
N GLY A 54 -1.80 4.72 2.32
CA GLY A 54 -2.57 5.86 2.77
C GLY A 54 -2.42 7.10 1.92
N GLY A 55 -3.08 8.16 2.36
CA GLY A 55 -2.88 9.50 1.79
C GLY A 55 -2.35 10.43 2.85
N LYS A 56 -2.10 11.67 2.45
CA LYS A 56 -1.55 12.74 3.29
C LYS A 56 -2.09 12.86 4.71
N GLY A 57 -3.35 12.51 4.96
CA GLY A 57 -4.01 12.58 6.28
C GLY A 57 -4.01 11.30 7.13
N LYS A 58 -3.43 10.17 6.68
CA LYS A 58 -3.50 8.91 7.44
C LYS A 58 -2.58 8.98 8.67
N SER A 59 -3.12 8.60 9.83
CA SER A 59 -2.41 8.63 11.12
C SER A 59 -1.31 7.57 11.18
N THR A 60 -0.11 7.97 11.63
CA THR A 60 1.06 7.08 11.78
C THR A 60 0.94 6.11 12.97
N LYS A 61 -0.15 6.18 13.74
CA LYS A 61 -0.32 5.38 14.97
C LYS A 61 -0.49 3.88 14.70
N GLN A 62 -0.92 3.49 13.50
CA GLN A 62 -1.23 2.09 13.21
C GLN A 62 0.00 1.15 13.25
N LEU A 63 1.18 1.66 12.88
CA LEU A 63 2.42 0.86 12.80
C LEU A 63 3.38 1.10 13.99
N THR A 64 2.93 1.78 15.04
CA THR A 64 3.80 2.06 16.19
C THR A 64 4.21 0.76 16.90
N GLY A 65 5.53 0.55 17.07
CA GLY A 65 6.09 -0.65 17.71
C GLY A 65 6.21 -1.86 16.80
N ILE A 66 6.07 -1.70 15.47
CA ILE A 66 6.35 -2.74 14.49
C ILE A 66 7.67 -2.39 13.80
N ASP A 67 8.66 -3.27 13.93
CA ASP A 67 9.93 -3.13 13.21
C ASP A 67 9.73 -3.33 11.71
N ASN A 68 10.60 -2.73 10.89
CA ASN A 68 10.55 -2.84 9.43
C ASN A 68 9.18 -2.45 8.82
N SER A 69 8.53 -1.45 9.42
CA SER A 69 7.20 -1.00 9.02
C SER A 69 7.24 0.37 8.33
N PHE A 70 6.49 0.50 7.24
CA PHE A 70 6.50 1.66 6.35
C PHE A 70 5.10 2.11 5.96
N PHE A 71 4.96 3.41 5.70
CA PHE A 71 3.75 3.98 5.13
C PHE A 71 3.99 4.32 3.67
N ALA A 72 3.23 3.72 2.75
CA ALA A 72 3.19 4.18 1.37
C ALA A 72 2.12 5.27 1.25
N VAL A 73 2.54 6.51 1.03
CA VAL A 73 1.68 7.70 1.16
C VAL A 73 1.47 8.35 -0.21
N ASP A 74 0.21 8.46 -0.60
CA ASP A 74 -0.25 9.26 -1.72
C ASP A 74 -0.24 10.76 -1.40
N ASP A 75 -0.05 11.60 -2.42
CA ASP A 75 0.12 13.06 -2.34
C ASP A 75 1.34 13.49 -1.51
N MET A 76 2.47 12.81 -1.75
CA MET A 76 3.78 13.05 -1.13
C MET A 76 4.87 13.17 -2.20
N GLU A 77 5.69 14.21 -2.14
CA GLU A 77 6.75 14.45 -3.14
C GLU A 77 8.10 13.81 -2.75
N ALA A 78 8.40 13.74 -1.46
CA ALA A 78 9.65 13.20 -0.94
C ALA A 78 9.41 12.36 0.32
N GLY A 79 10.15 11.26 0.47
CA GLY A 79 10.07 10.39 1.65
C GLY A 79 10.62 11.05 2.92
N ILE A 80 10.07 10.68 4.08
CA ILE A 80 10.57 11.14 5.39
C ILE A 80 10.38 10.05 6.44
N GLY A 81 11.47 9.64 7.10
CA GLY A 81 11.46 8.50 8.02
C GLY A 81 10.94 7.24 7.33
N ASN A 82 9.93 6.60 7.92
CA ASN A 82 9.32 5.38 7.36
C ASN A 82 8.20 5.67 6.35
N LYS A 83 8.05 6.91 5.88
CA LYS A 83 7.06 7.28 4.85
C LYS A 83 7.71 7.30 3.48
N ILE A 84 7.14 6.55 2.56
CA ILE A 84 7.59 6.41 1.17
C ILE A 84 6.47 6.95 0.27
N PRO A 85 6.76 7.85 -0.69
CA PRO A 85 5.78 8.27 -1.67
C PRO A 85 5.24 7.08 -2.46
N LEU A 86 3.91 6.94 -2.53
CA LEU A 86 3.26 5.81 -3.18
C LEU A 86 3.67 5.68 -4.66
N TRP A 87 3.87 6.80 -5.34
CA TRP A 87 4.26 6.79 -6.76
C TRP A 87 5.62 6.15 -7.03
N MET A 88 6.52 6.06 -6.05
CA MET A 88 7.84 5.42 -6.23
C MET A 88 7.72 3.92 -6.55
N PHE A 89 6.67 3.26 -6.06
CA PHE A 89 6.39 1.86 -6.38
C PHE A 89 6.01 1.68 -7.87
N GLY A 90 5.67 2.76 -8.57
CA GLY A 90 5.44 2.77 -10.02
C GLY A 90 6.71 2.48 -10.86
N LEU A 91 7.89 2.56 -10.24
CA LEU A 91 9.18 2.37 -10.92
C LEU A 91 9.73 0.94 -10.77
N LEU A 92 8.98 0.05 -10.14
CA LEU A 92 9.34 -1.36 -9.95
C LEU A 92 8.96 -2.16 -11.20
N TYR A 93 9.88 -2.98 -11.69
CA TYR A 93 9.76 -3.81 -12.90
C TYR A 93 10.18 -5.25 -12.63
#